data_AF-A0A8B7YXI0-F1
#
_entry.id   AF-A0A8B7YXI0-F1
#
_cell.length_a   1.000
_cell.length_b   1.000
_cell.length_c   1.000
_cell.angle_alpha   90.00
_cell.angle_beta   90.00
_cell.angle_gamma   90.00
#
_symmetry.space_group_name_H-M   'P 1'
#
loop_
_entity.id
_entity.type
_entity.pdbx_description
1 polymer ?
#
loop_
_entity_poly.entity_id
_entity_poly.type
_entity_poly.pdbx_seq_one_letter_code
_entity_poly.pdbx_strand_id
1 'polypeptide(L)'
;MPITVRDYTWDETETSVHVDVPLKGVKASKVDIFSTDEYLKVNFPPYLFEVVLFQPVDDSKGTAQVGDGTITFSLQKRQPGLWNRLISPNSDDKELMKSKRQAAIDAAHRKAQQEKQQQQEEKRERDRTALKEQMRLENEERQRIESIKEAERQKATEDFEKWKAEQLEAEKEREETQGKNDVGIFDDEEALPTIGTRPGSKDEKPAEVKSQPPPRSSGNIQVRFTPRVFPTPLRESKVEAEEEWLRKQAEARRVVDVDDPDLTEEEKNPVWLKDKGDGFFKSGNYLAAVNAYNLAVRLDSKLPSVYSNRATCHLKLRNFIKCIEDCSKALDLLTPPVEANAKSRLRAHVKRGTAFCELELYVEGLQDYEAALKLDPKNAQLIVDTKKIRAVIQSTVE
;
A
#
# COMPACT_ATOMS: atom_id res chain seq x y z
N MET A 1 41.85 14.35 11.17
CA MET A 1 41.55 13.55 12.38
C MET A 1 41.13 14.53 13.47
N PRO A 2 40.07 14.23 14.24
CA PRO A 2 39.66 15.11 15.33
C PRO A 2 40.74 15.15 16.42
N ILE A 3 40.88 16.30 17.08
CA ILE A 3 41.85 16.53 18.16
C ILE A 3 41.20 16.10 19.47
N THR A 4 41.76 15.09 20.14
CA THR A 4 41.24 14.62 21.42
C THR A 4 41.46 15.65 22.52
N VAL A 5 40.39 16.01 23.23
CA VAL A 5 40.41 16.93 24.37
C VAL A 5 40.77 16.14 25.63
N ARG A 6 41.83 16.55 26.33
CA ARG A 6 42.32 15.89 27.56
C ARG A 6 42.37 16.82 28.77
N ASP A 7 42.15 18.12 28.54
CA ASP A 7 42.15 19.21 29.50
C ASP A 7 40.79 19.41 30.18
N TYR A 8 40.07 18.31 30.43
CA TYR A 8 38.80 18.34 31.15
C TYR A 8 39.05 18.25 32.66
N THR A 9 38.15 18.83 33.45
CA THR A 9 38.13 18.71 34.91
C THR A 9 36.90 17.92 35.34
N TRP A 10 36.99 17.22 36.46
CA TRP A 10 35.85 16.49 37.01
C TRP A 10 35.91 16.49 38.53
N ASP A 11 34.73 16.48 39.13
CA ASP A 11 34.54 16.32 40.56
C ASP A 11 33.43 15.29 40.82
N GLU A 12 33.41 14.76 42.04
CA GLU A 12 32.40 13.81 42.44
C GLU A 12 31.91 14.04 43.86
N THR A 13 30.65 13.70 44.06
CA THR A 13 30.05 13.48 45.36
C THR A 13 29.74 11.99 45.51
N GLU A 14 29.22 11.56 46.66
CA GLU A 14 28.81 10.15 46.84
C GLU A 14 27.70 9.73 45.86
N THR A 15 26.92 10.68 45.36
CA THR A 15 25.71 10.42 44.56
C THR A 15 25.77 10.96 43.13
N SER A 16 26.69 11.89 42.84
CA SER A 16 26.77 12.57 41.54
C SER A 16 28.21 12.73 41.08
N VAL A 17 28.38 12.92 39.77
CA VAL A 17 29.64 13.23 39.12
C VAL A 17 29.44 14.45 38.24
N HIS A 18 30.36 15.40 38.34
CA HIS A 18 30.38 16.57 37.48
C HIS A 18 31.61 16.52 36.57
N VAL A 19 31.42 16.77 35.28
CA VAL A 19 32.50 16.76 34.28
C VAL A 19 32.44 18.03 33.47
N ASP A 20 33.53 18.79 33.48
CA ASP A 20 33.69 20.06 32.78
C ASP A 20 34.63 19.92 31.59
N VAL A 21 34.13 20.21 30.39
CA VAL A 21 34.86 20.10 29.13
C VAL A 21 35.00 21.49 28.48
N PRO A 22 36.21 22.04 28.32
CA PRO A 22 36.40 23.37 27.73
C PRO A 22 36.16 23.38 26.21
N LEU A 23 35.38 24.35 25.72
CA LEU A 23 34.95 24.47 24.31
C LEU A 23 35.96 25.17 23.39
N LYS A 24 37.07 25.69 23.91
CA LYS A 24 38.17 26.32 23.15
C LYS A 24 37.70 27.36 22.11
N GLY A 25 36.67 28.14 22.46
CA GLY A 25 36.11 29.20 21.61
C GLY A 25 35.09 28.74 20.56
N VAL A 26 34.66 27.46 20.57
CA VAL A 26 33.59 26.98 19.70
C VAL A 26 32.23 27.43 20.23
N LYS A 27 31.38 27.95 19.34
CA LYS A 27 29.99 28.36 19.66
C LYS A 27 29.15 27.14 20.06
N ALA A 28 28.29 27.30 21.07
CA ALA A 28 27.36 26.27 21.55
C ALA A 28 26.53 25.61 20.43
N SER A 29 26.14 26.35 19.39
CA SER A 29 25.36 25.83 18.26
C SER A 29 26.09 24.80 17.39
N LYS A 30 27.42 24.66 17.54
CA LYS A 30 28.25 23.71 16.79
C LYS A 30 28.72 22.54 17.65
N VAL A 31 28.20 22.43 18.87
CA VAL A 31 28.54 21.38 19.83
C VAL A 31 27.49 20.28 19.73
N ASP A 32 27.94 19.06 19.51
CA ASP A 32 27.11 17.86 19.50
C ASP A 32 27.45 17.02 20.74
N ILE A 33 26.46 16.82 21.61
CA ILE A 33 26.60 16.13 22.89
C ILE A 33 25.84 14.81 22.81
N PHE A 34 26.55 13.73 23.10
CA PHE A 34 25.99 12.40 23.21
C PHE A 34 26.34 11.82 24.58
N SER A 35 25.32 11.50 25.36
CA SER A 35 25.43 10.94 26.70
C SER A 35 24.64 9.65 26.75
N THR A 36 25.22 8.62 27.36
CA THR A 36 24.54 7.39 27.77
C THR A 36 24.94 7.03 29.20
N ASP A 37 24.43 5.91 29.70
CA ASP A 37 24.76 5.34 31.00
C ASP A 37 26.26 5.11 31.26
N GLU A 38 27.03 4.64 30.28
CA GLU A 38 28.45 4.31 30.45
C GLU A 38 29.39 5.16 29.58
N TYR A 39 28.86 6.02 28.70
CA TYR A 39 29.65 6.67 27.65
C TYR A 39 29.26 8.12 27.44
N LEU A 40 30.28 8.99 27.43
CA LEU A 40 30.15 10.41 27.13
C LEU A 40 30.95 10.75 25.88
N LYS A 41 30.33 11.48 24.97
CA LYS A 41 30.98 12.00 23.78
C LYS A 41 30.52 13.43 23.51
N VAL A 42 31.48 14.31 23.28
CA VAL A 42 31.23 15.66 22.80
C VAL A 42 32.05 15.90 21.55
N ASN A 43 31.37 16.27 20.48
CA ASN A 43 32.00 16.64 19.23
C ASN A 43 31.83 18.14 18.97
N PHE A 44 32.94 18.87 18.88
CA PHE A 44 32.95 20.30 18.58
C PHE A 44 34.13 20.60 17.65
N PRO A 45 33.93 20.49 16.32
CA PRO A 45 35.03 20.46 15.35
C PRO A 45 36.01 21.63 15.47
N PRO A 46 37.34 21.38 15.45
CA PRO A 46 38.01 20.09 15.15
C PRO A 46 38.19 19.15 16.36
N TYR A 47 37.62 19.46 17.53
CA TYR A 47 37.86 18.74 18.78
C TYR A 47 36.83 17.62 19.04
N LEU A 48 37.29 16.57 19.73
CA LEU A 48 36.48 15.45 20.18
C LEU A 48 36.84 15.09 21.63
N PHE A 49 35.85 15.05 22.50
CA PHE A 49 35.95 14.49 23.84
C PHE A 49 35.19 13.16 23.85
N GLU A 50 35.82 12.12 24.40
CA GLU A 50 35.25 10.78 24.49
C GLU A 50 35.75 10.11 25.77
N VAL A 51 34.83 9.64 26.61
CA VAL A 51 35.13 8.95 27.86
C VAL A 51 34.14 7.80 28.08
N VAL A 52 34.67 6.64 28.50
CA VAL A 52 33.88 5.56 29.10
C VAL A 52 33.96 5.71 30.60
N LEU A 53 32.81 5.90 31.24
CA LEU A 53 32.69 6.10 32.68
C LEU A 53 33.11 4.85 33.45
N PHE A 54 33.64 5.04 34.66
CA PHE A 54 34.04 3.95 35.54
C PHE A 54 32.86 3.04 35.94
N GLN A 55 31.71 3.65 36.19
CA GLN A 55 30.46 2.97 36.53
C GLN A 55 29.26 3.62 35.81
N PRO A 56 28.15 2.88 35.64
CA PRO A 56 26.97 3.40 34.97
C PRO A 56 26.29 4.52 35.76
N VAL A 57 25.86 5.55 35.02
CA VAL A 57 25.05 6.68 35.51
C VAL A 57 23.59 6.53 35.09
N ASP A 58 22.71 7.20 35.83
CA ASP A 58 21.30 7.34 35.47
C ASP A 58 21.14 8.42 34.39
N ASP A 59 21.06 7.97 33.13
CA ASP A 59 20.88 8.82 31.94
C ASP A 59 19.62 9.71 32.03
N SER A 60 18.57 9.26 32.74
CA SER A 60 17.31 10.00 32.84
C SER A 60 17.38 11.24 33.75
N LYS A 61 18.36 11.28 34.65
CA LYS A 61 18.54 12.37 35.63
C LYS A 61 19.82 13.17 35.39
N GLY A 62 20.60 12.77 34.40
CA GLY A 62 21.76 13.53 33.95
C GLY A 62 21.35 14.81 33.23
N THR A 63 22.09 15.89 33.44
CA THR A 63 21.91 17.13 32.67
C THR A 63 23.25 17.58 32.10
N ALA A 64 23.22 18.15 30.89
CA ALA A 64 24.40 18.73 30.26
C ALA A 64 24.11 20.20 29.94
N GLN A 65 24.87 21.10 30.52
CA GLN A 65 24.74 22.54 30.32
C GLN A 65 25.93 23.06 29.52
N VAL A 66 25.64 23.93 28.54
CA VAL A 66 26.65 24.55 27.67
C VAL A 66 26.64 26.04 27.95
N GLY A 67 27.68 26.56 28.60
CA GLY A 67 27.75 27.96 29.07
C GLY A 67 29.18 28.44 29.27
N ASP A 68 29.43 29.74 29.11
CA ASP A 68 30.70 30.39 29.43
C ASP A 68 31.97 29.74 28.81
N GLY A 69 31.83 29.08 27.67
CA GLY A 69 32.94 28.40 27.00
C GLY A 69 33.31 27.03 27.57
N THR A 70 32.46 26.44 28.42
CA THR A 70 32.61 25.12 29.01
C THR A 70 31.30 24.32 28.90
N ILE A 71 31.41 22.99 28.81
CA ILE A 71 30.28 22.07 28.93
C ILE A 71 30.37 21.42 30.30
N THR A 72 29.34 21.58 31.12
CA THR A 72 29.24 20.94 32.43
C THR A 72 28.20 19.84 32.37
N PHE A 73 28.65 18.61 32.59
CA PHE A 73 27.79 17.44 32.79
C PHE A 73 27.54 17.28 34.28
N SER A 74 26.27 17.18 34.69
CA SER A 74 25.87 16.79 36.04
C SER A 74 25.16 15.44 35.95
N LEU A 75 25.86 14.37 36.31
CA LEU A 75 25.40 12.99 36.16
C LEU A 75 25.11 12.36 37.52
N GLN A 76 24.04 11.59 37.62
CA GLN A 76 23.70 10.87 38.86
C GLN A 76 24.22 9.43 38.82
N LYS A 77 24.95 9.02 39.85
CA LYS A 77 25.49 7.66 39.97
C LYS A 77 24.35 6.66 40.20
N ARG A 78 24.37 5.52 39.50
CA ARG A 78 23.42 4.43 39.76
C ARG A 78 23.69 3.72 41.09
N GLN A 79 24.96 3.64 41.46
CA GLN A 79 25.41 3.11 42.75
C GLN A 79 26.11 4.23 43.53
N PRO A 80 25.63 4.58 44.74
CA PRO A 80 26.29 5.57 45.59
C PRO A 80 27.68 5.06 45.99
N GLY A 81 28.69 5.92 45.90
CA GLY A 81 30.07 5.60 46.24
C GLY A 81 31.08 6.50 45.53
N LEU A 82 32.25 6.69 46.15
CA LEU A 82 33.36 7.43 45.54
C LEU A 82 34.05 6.58 44.48
N TRP A 83 34.14 7.09 43.26
CA TRP A 83 34.74 6.40 42.14
C TRP A 83 36.26 6.51 42.17
N ASN A 84 36.82 7.60 42.73
CA ASN A 84 38.24 7.97 42.76
C ASN A 84 38.91 8.07 41.37
N ARG A 85 38.20 7.69 40.31
CA ARG A 85 38.61 7.71 38.91
C ARG A 85 37.36 7.84 38.04
N LEU A 86 37.37 8.79 37.10
CA LEU A 86 36.26 8.99 36.17
C LEU A 86 36.21 7.92 35.07
N ILE A 87 37.37 7.51 34.58
CA ILE A 87 37.51 6.64 33.40
C ILE A 87 37.70 5.18 33.82
N SER A 88 37.06 4.24 33.14
CA SER A 88 37.29 2.81 33.32
C SER A 88 38.77 2.41 33.10
N PRO A 89 39.37 1.50 33.91
CA PRO A 89 40.79 1.16 33.85
C PRO A 89 41.31 0.63 32.51
N ASN A 90 40.43 0.17 31.62
CA ASN A 90 40.77 -0.40 30.31
C ASN A 90 40.51 0.57 29.14
N SER A 91 40.35 1.87 29.41
CA SER A 91 40.01 2.88 28.38
C SER A 91 41.13 3.17 27.38
N ASP A 92 42.36 2.69 27.61
CA ASP A 92 43.47 2.84 26.67
C ASP A 92 43.41 1.79 25.53
N ASP A 93 42.62 0.72 25.70
CA ASP A 93 42.40 -0.30 24.68
C ASP A 93 41.44 0.20 23.60
N LYS A 94 42.00 0.54 22.44
CA LYS A 94 41.27 1.09 21.28
C LYS A 94 40.11 0.19 20.81
N GLU A 95 40.26 -1.13 20.93
CA GLU A 95 39.21 -2.09 20.55
C GLU A 95 38.05 -2.11 21.55
N LEU A 96 38.37 -2.04 22.86
CA LEU A 96 37.36 -1.97 23.91
C LEU A 96 36.54 -0.68 23.81
N MET A 97 37.22 0.45 23.56
CA MET A 97 36.56 1.75 23.34
C MET A 97 35.64 1.72 22.12
N LYS A 98 36.06 1.08 21.02
CA LYS A 98 35.22 0.92 19.83
C LYS A 98 33.99 0.05 20.10
N SER A 99 34.17 -1.06 20.82
CA SER A 99 33.07 -1.96 21.19
C SER A 99 32.06 -1.27 22.11
N LYS A 100 32.54 -0.58 23.15
CA LYS A 100 31.69 0.19 24.07
C LYS A 100 30.95 1.33 23.37
N ARG A 101 31.62 2.06 22.47
CA ARG A 101 30.98 3.08 21.64
C ARG A 101 29.84 2.48 20.79
N GLN A 102 30.10 1.35 20.12
CA GLN A 102 29.09 0.70 19.29
C GLN A 102 27.90 0.24 20.13
N ALA A 103 28.16 -0.39 21.27
CA ALA A 103 27.11 -0.84 22.18
C ALA A 103 26.26 0.33 22.70
N ALA A 104 26.87 1.47 23.05
CA ALA A 104 26.16 2.66 23.50
C ALA A 104 25.28 3.26 22.40
N ILE A 105 25.79 3.35 21.17
CA ILE A 105 25.02 3.83 20.01
C ILE A 105 23.86 2.88 19.71
N ASP A 106 24.10 1.58 19.70
CA ASP A 106 23.08 0.57 19.43
C ASP A 106 21.99 0.57 20.51
N ALA A 107 22.35 0.76 21.78
CA ALA A 107 21.41 0.88 22.89
C ALA A 107 20.54 2.14 22.76
N ALA A 108 21.16 3.29 22.45
CA ALA A 108 20.44 4.55 22.22
C ALA A 108 19.47 4.43 21.03
N HIS A 109 19.91 3.81 19.93
CA HIS A 109 19.07 3.57 18.77
C HIS A 109 17.89 2.64 19.08
N ARG A 110 18.12 1.55 19.82
CA ARG A 110 17.05 0.63 20.27
C ARG A 110 16.04 1.34 21.16
N LYS A 111 16.49 2.15 22.12
CA LYS A 111 15.61 2.94 23.00
C LYS A 111 14.74 3.91 22.18
N ALA A 112 15.35 4.68 21.26
CA ALA A 112 14.62 5.59 20.38
C ALA A 112 13.60 4.87 19.47
N GLN A 113 13.95 3.67 18.98
CA GLN A 113 13.03 2.84 18.20
C GLN A 113 11.84 2.34 19.05
N GLN A 114 12.09 1.90 20.28
CA GLN A 114 11.06 1.47 21.21
C GLN A 114 10.12 2.62 21.57
N GLU A 115 10.64 3.81 21.87
CA GLU A 115 9.81 5.00 22.16
C GLU A 115 8.93 5.37 20.96
N LYS A 116 9.49 5.32 19.74
CA LYS A 116 8.73 5.57 18.51
C LYS A 116 7.63 4.52 18.29
N GLN A 117 7.92 3.24 18.56
CA GLN A 117 6.94 2.15 18.46
C GLN A 117 5.82 2.34 19.50
N GLN A 118 6.16 2.63 20.75
CA GLN A 118 5.18 2.89 21.80
C GLN A 118 4.28 4.08 21.48
N GLN A 119 4.84 5.20 21.00
CA GLN A 119 4.03 6.35 20.55
C GLN A 119 3.09 5.98 19.41
N GLN A 120 3.53 5.13 18.49
CA GLN A 120 2.70 4.67 17.39
C GLN A 120 1.59 3.73 17.86
N GLU A 121 1.86 2.84 18.80
CA GLU A 121 0.88 1.94 19.43
C GLU A 121 -0.15 2.73 20.24
N GLU A 122 0.29 3.67 21.08
CA GLU A 122 -0.62 4.55 21.82
C GLU A 122 -1.53 5.34 20.89
N LYS A 123 -0.99 5.88 19.79
CA LYS A 123 -1.79 6.57 18.78
C LYS A 123 -2.81 5.62 18.16
N ARG A 124 -2.39 4.41 17.79
CA ARG A 124 -3.27 3.38 17.22
C ARG A 124 -4.41 3.01 18.18
N GLU A 125 -4.12 2.85 19.46
CA GLU A 125 -5.13 2.55 20.48
C GLU A 125 -6.08 3.72 20.72
N ARG A 126 -5.57 4.96 20.73
CA ARG A 126 -6.41 6.17 20.77
C ARG A 126 -7.35 6.24 19.56
N ASP A 127 -6.82 6.06 18.35
CA ASP A 127 -7.59 6.09 17.11
C ASP A 127 -8.64 4.96 17.07
N ARG A 128 -8.27 3.76 17.50
CA ARG A 128 -9.18 2.60 17.62
C ARG A 128 -10.34 2.87 18.58
N THR A 129 -10.03 3.46 19.73
CA THR A 129 -11.04 3.78 20.75
C THR A 129 -11.99 4.86 20.26
N ALA A 130 -11.45 5.89 19.62
CA ALA A 130 -12.24 6.96 19.02
C ALA A 130 -13.18 6.43 17.92
N LEU A 131 -12.68 5.56 17.04
CA LEU A 131 -13.49 4.93 15.99
C LEU A 131 -14.61 4.07 16.58
N LYS A 132 -14.32 3.31 17.66
CA LYS A 132 -15.31 2.47 18.33
C LYS A 132 -16.45 3.29 18.92
N GLU A 133 -16.16 4.42 19.56
CA GLU A 133 -17.20 5.33 20.06
C GLU A 133 -17.98 5.97 18.91
N GLN A 134 -17.32 6.36 17.82
CA GLN A 134 -18.00 6.90 16.65
C GLN A 134 -18.99 5.90 16.04
N MET A 135 -18.56 4.64 15.86
CA MET A 135 -19.44 3.57 15.37
C MET A 135 -20.62 3.30 16.32
N ARG A 136 -20.39 3.40 17.64
CA ARG A 136 -21.46 3.25 18.64
C ARG A 136 -22.53 4.32 18.46
N LEU A 137 -22.13 5.59 18.37
CA LEU A 137 -23.06 6.71 18.16
C LEU A 137 -23.79 6.61 16.82
N GLU A 138 -23.09 6.22 15.75
CA GLU A 138 -23.71 6.06 14.43
C GLU A 138 -24.73 4.90 14.41
N ASN A 139 -24.42 3.78 15.07
CA ASN A 139 -25.36 2.66 15.20
C ASN A 139 -26.59 3.03 16.03
N GLU A 140 -26.42 3.77 17.12
CA GLU A 140 -27.54 4.29 17.93
C GLU A 140 -28.45 5.20 17.09
N GLU A 141 -27.87 6.10 16.29
CA GLU A 141 -28.65 6.97 15.39
C GLU A 141 -29.34 6.19 14.27
N ARG A 142 -28.69 5.18 13.68
CA ARG A 142 -29.30 4.31 12.67
C ARG A 142 -30.52 3.57 13.23
N GLN A 143 -30.39 2.97 14.42
CA GLN A 143 -31.51 2.29 15.10
C GLN A 143 -32.65 3.26 15.41
N ARG A 144 -32.33 4.49 15.81
CA ARG A 144 -33.34 5.53 16.04
C ARG A 144 -34.10 5.84 14.75
N ILE A 145 -33.40 6.09 13.64
CA ILE A 145 -34.02 6.36 12.34
C ILE A 145 -34.87 5.18 11.87
N GLU A 146 -34.40 3.95 12.06
CA GLU A 146 -35.13 2.74 11.69
C GLU A 146 -36.42 2.60 12.50
N SER A 147 -36.39 2.85 13.82
CA SER A 147 -37.59 2.82 14.65
C SER A 147 -38.62 3.89 14.25
N ILE A 148 -38.17 5.08 13.85
CA ILE A 148 -39.05 6.14 13.34
C ILE A 148 -39.69 5.70 12.03
N LYS A 149 -38.92 5.17 11.08
CA LYS A 149 -39.43 4.67 9.79
C LYS A 149 -40.43 3.54 9.96
N GLU A 150 -40.17 2.61 10.88
CA GLU A 150 -41.10 1.52 11.17
C GLU A 150 -42.40 2.01 11.78
N ALA A 151 -42.34 2.98 12.70
CA ALA A 151 -43.53 3.60 13.28
C ALA A 151 -44.36 4.35 12.23
N GLU A 152 -43.72 5.12 11.34
CA GLU A 152 -44.40 5.78 10.21
C GLU A 152 -45.03 4.76 9.25
N ARG A 153 -44.32 3.67 8.95
CA ARG A 153 -44.85 2.59 8.11
C ARG A 153 -46.07 1.92 8.76
N GLN A 154 -46.01 1.62 10.05
CA GLN A 154 -47.13 1.03 10.79
C GLN A 154 -48.34 1.95 10.78
N LYS A 155 -48.15 3.24 11.05
CA LYS A 155 -49.22 4.23 11.00
C LYS A 155 -49.84 4.32 9.60
N ALA A 156 -49.03 4.34 8.55
CA ALA A 156 -49.52 4.35 7.17
C ALA A 156 -50.31 3.07 6.82
N THR A 157 -49.88 1.90 7.32
CA THR A 157 -50.63 0.65 7.13
C THR A 157 -51.97 0.66 7.86
N GLU A 158 -52.01 1.18 9.10
CA GLU A 158 -53.25 1.31 9.86
C GLU A 158 -54.23 2.30 9.20
N ASP A 159 -53.73 3.44 8.72
CA ASP A 159 -54.54 4.43 8.01
C ASP A 159 -55.08 3.87 6.68
N PHE A 160 -54.28 3.06 5.97
CA PHE A 160 -54.71 2.35 4.76
C PHE A 160 -55.80 1.30 5.06
N GLU A 161 -55.65 0.53 6.15
CA GLU A 161 -56.66 -0.43 6.57
C GLU A 161 -57.98 0.24 6.97
N LYS A 162 -57.92 1.37 7.70
CA LYS A 162 -59.10 2.18 8.03
C LYS A 162 -59.80 2.69 6.77
N TRP A 163 -59.05 3.28 5.84
CA TRP A 163 -59.60 3.74 4.57
C TRP A 163 -60.27 2.60 3.80
N LYS A 164 -59.65 1.42 3.76
CA LYS A 164 -60.23 0.24 3.11
C LYS A 164 -61.54 -0.21 3.79
N ALA A 165 -61.60 -0.16 5.12
CA ALA A 165 -62.83 -0.46 5.86
C ALA A 165 -63.95 0.56 5.57
N GLU A 166 -63.62 1.85 5.55
CA GLU A 166 -64.56 2.92 5.19
C GLU A 166 -65.08 2.77 3.75
N GLN A 167 -64.23 2.38 2.79
CA GLN A 167 -64.66 2.09 1.42
C GLN A 167 -65.64 0.92 1.36
N LEU A 168 -65.35 -0.17 2.08
CA LEU A 168 -66.22 -1.35 2.12
C LEU A 168 -67.57 -1.05 2.80
N GLU A 169 -67.57 -0.19 3.82
CA GLU A 169 -68.79 0.27 4.49
C GLU A 169 -69.62 1.19 3.59
N ALA A 170 -68.97 2.15 2.91
CA ALA A 170 -69.63 3.01 1.92
C ALA A 170 -70.17 2.22 0.71
N GLU A 171 -69.50 1.15 0.30
CA GLU A 171 -69.97 0.24 -0.76
C GLU A 171 -71.22 -0.53 -0.32
N LYS A 172 -71.25 -1.05 0.91
CA LYS A 172 -72.45 -1.68 1.48
C LYS A 172 -73.63 -0.71 1.59
N GLU A 173 -73.40 0.52 2.06
CA GLU A 173 -74.44 1.56 2.12
C GLU A 173 -74.97 1.94 0.72
N ARG A 174 -74.10 1.93 -0.30
CA ARG A 174 -74.49 2.13 -1.70
C ARG A 174 -75.30 0.95 -2.23
N GLU A 175 -74.92 -0.29 -1.96
CA GLU A 175 -75.70 -1.48 -2.33
C GLU A 175 -77.09 -1.49 -1.68
N GLU A 176 -77.20 -1.09 -0.41
CA GLU A 176 -78.50 -0.95 0.28
C GLU A 176 -79.38 0.15 -0.32
N THR A 177 -78.79 1.23 -0.85
CA THR A 177 -79.53 2.30 -1.55
C THR A 177 -79.82 2.00 -3.02
N GLN A 178 -79.02 1.16 -3.69
CA GLN A 178 -79.23 0.71 -5.07
C GLN A 178 -80.19 -0.49 -5.20
N GLY A 179 -80.47 -1.22 -4.12
CA GLY A 179 -81.42 -2.34 -4.07
C GLY A 179 -82.90 -2.01 -4.35
N LYS A 180 -83.22 -0.81 -4.87
CA LYS A 180 -84.58 -0.42 -5.29
C LYS A 180 -84.75 -0.07 -6.76
N ASN A 181 -83.71 -0.09 -7.60
CA ASN A 181 -83.87 0.19 -9.04
C ASN A 181 -83.12 -0.82 -9.92
N ASP A 182 -83.91 -1.81 -10.34
CA ASP A 182 -83.99 -2.50 -11.65
C ASP A 182 -82.75 -3.08 -12.38
N VAL A 183 -82.90 -4.38 -12.66
CA VAL A 183 -82.53 -5.24 -13.80
C VAL A 183 -81.65 -4.67 -14.92
N GLY A 184 -80.61 -5.43 -15.30
CA GLY A 184 -79.91 -5.27 -16.58
C GLY A 184 -78.76 -6.24 -16.82
N ILE A 185 -79.01 -7.21 -17.70
CA ILE A 185 -78.12 -8.22 -18.32
C ILE A 185 -76.86 -7.61 -18.97
N PHE A 186 -75.70 -8.26 -18.89
CA PHE A 186 -74.74 -8.48 -19.99
C PHE A 186 -73.64 -9.48 -19.60
N ASP A 187 -73.55 -10.58 -20.35
CA ASP A 187 -72.43 -11.54 -20.38
C ASP A 187 -71.22 -10.92 -21.09
N ASP A 188 -70.01 -11.13 -20.57
CA ASP A 188 -68.78 -11.36 -21.34
C ASP A 188 -67.62 -11.75 -20.39
N GLU A 189 -67.26 -13.03 -20.38
CA GLU A 189 -66.16 -13.61 -19.60
C GLU A 189 -64.98 -13.90 -20.54
N GLU A 190 -64.03 -12.98 -20.60
CA GLU A 190 -62.84 -13.05 -21.46
C GLU A 190 -61.66 -13.70 -20.69
N ALA A 191 -61.38 -14.97 -20.98
CA ALA A 191 -60.29 -15.74 -20.38
C ALA A 191 -59.04 -15.77 -21.29
N LEU A 192 -57.92 -15.28 -20.75
CA LEU A 192 -56.55 -15.40 -21.30
C LEU A 192 -56.01 -16.84 -21.19
N PRO A 193 -55.18 -17.32 -22.14
CA PRO A 193 -54.26 -18.42 -21.87
C PRO A 193 -52.78 -18.00 -22.02
N THR A 194 -52.01 -18.38 -21.00
CA THR A 194 -50.58 -18.13 -20.82
C THR A 194 -49.82 -19.46 -20.85
N ILE A 195 -48.77 -19.52 -21.67
CA ILE A 195 -47.50 -20.27 -21.55
C ILE A 195 -47.57 -21.79 -21.36
N GLY A 196 -47.25 -22.53 -22.43
CA GLY A 196 -46.96 -23.95 -22.43
C GLY A 196 -45.49 -24.27 -22.14
N THR A 197 -45.26 -24.94 -21.02
CA THR A 197 -43.98 -25.50 -20.55
C THR A 197 -43.76 -26.89 -21.17
N ARG A 198 -42.55 -27.16 -21.69
CA ARG A 198 -42.11 -28.51 -22.12
C ARG A 198 -41.74 -29.38 -20.92
N PRO A 199 -42.11 -30.67 -20.90
CA PRO A 199 -41.40 -31.69 -20.14
C PRO A 199 -40.61 -32.64 -21.04
N GLY A 200 -39.46 -33.07 -20.54
CA GLY A 200 -38.66 -34.14 -21.13
C GLY A 200 -39.17 -35.53 -20.75
N SER A 201 -38.71 -36.52 -21.51
CA SER A 201 -38.72 -37.93 -21.11
C SER A 201 -37.40 -38.56 -21.52
N LYS A 202 -36.78 -39.23 -20.53
CA LYS A 202 -35.71 -40.21 -20.68
C LYS A 202 -36.32 -41.50 -21.20
N ASP A 203 -35.56 -42.28 -21.97
CA ASP A 203 -35.56 -43.73 -21.83
C ASP A 203 -34.23 -44.32 -22.32
N GLU A 204 -33.65 -45.14 -21.44
CA GLU A 204 -32.42 -45.91 -21.59
C GLU A 204 -32.69 -47.29 -22.20
N LYS A 205 -31.70 -47.88 -22.89
CA LYS A 205 -31.25 -49.30 -22.89
C LYS A 205 -30.40 -49.63 -24.15
N PRO A 206 -29.61 -50.72 -24.18
CA PRO A 206 -28.39 -50.96 -23.41
C PRO A 206 -27.19 -51.35 -24.30
N ALA A 207 -26.02 -51.49 -23.66
CA ALA A 207 -24.70 -51.76 -24.23
C ALA A 207 -24.56 -53.09 -25.02
N GLU A 208 -23.81 -53.03 -26.11
CA GLU A 208 -23.24 -54.21 -26.80
C GLU A 208 -21.72 -54.03 -26.96
N VAL A 209 -20.97 -54.89 -26.28
CA VAL A 209 -19.51 -54.94 -26.22
C VAL A 209 -18.98 -55.63 -27.47
N LYS A 210 -18.07 -54.97 -28.22
CA LYS A 210 -17.23 -55.63 -29.24
C LYS A 210 -15.75 -55.43 -28.94
N SER A 211 -15.05 -56.56 -28.99
CA SER A 211 -13.73 -56.89 -28.45
C SER A 211 -12.55 -56.25 -29.18
N GLN A 212 -11.46 -56.00 -28.44
CA GLN A 212 -10.16 -55.59 -28.99
C GLN A 212 -9.44 -56.77 -29.65
N PRO A 213 -8.67 -56.55 -30.73
CA PRO A 213 -7.91 -57.60 -31.40
C PRO A 213 -6.62 -57.98 -30.63
N PRO A 214 -6.11 -59.22 -30.81
CA PRO A 214 -5.02 -59.75 -30.01
C PRO A 214 -3.65 -59.11 -30.32
N PRO A 215 -2.72 -59.08 -29.35
CA PRO A 215 -1.38 -58.51 -29.52
C PRO A 215 -0.51 -59.37 -30.44
N ARG A 216 0.27 -58.70 -31.31
CA ARG A 216 1.22 -59.35 -32.23
C ARG A 216 2.52 -59.75 -31.51
N SER A 217 3.17 -60.81 -31.99
CA SER A 217 4.38 -61.39 -31.40
C SER A 217 5.61 -60.46 -31.45
N SER A 218 6.43 -60.50 -30.41
CA SER A 218 7.68 -59.75 -30.31
C SER A 218 8.80 -60.42 -31.11
N GLY A 219 9.46 -59.66 -31.99
CA GLY A 219 10.68 -60.05 -32.68
C GLY A 219 11.87 -59.24 -32.16
N ASN A 220 13.01 -59.90 -31.96
CA ASN A 220 14.21 -59.26 -31.43
C ASN A 220 15.02 -58.63 -32.57
N ILE A 221 15.06 -57.29 -32.64
CA ILE A 221 15.81 -56.56 -33.67
C ILE A 221 17.21 -56.25 -33.13
N GLN A 222 18.25 -56.77 -33.78
CA GLN A 222 19.62 -56.34 -33.49
C GLN A 222 19.89 -54.97 -34.11
N VAL A 223 19.79 -53.93 -33.28
CA VAL A 223 20.15 -52.56 -33.65
C VAL A 223 21.67 -52.40 -33.52
N ARG A 224 22.36 -52.17 -34.63
CA ARG A 224 23.75 -51.67 -34.61
C ARG A 224 23.73 -50.15 -34.63
N PHE A 225 24.11 -49.52 -33.53
CA PHE A 225 24.27 -48.08 -33.46
C PHE A 225 25.53 -47.65 -34.21
N THR A 226 25.37 -46.85 -35.25
CA THR A 226 26.45 -46.05 -35.81
C THR A 226 26.83 -45.01 -34.76
N PRO A 227 28.11 -44.91 -34.30
CA PRO A 227 28.48 -43.94 -33.29
C PRO A 227 28.23 -42.52 -33.83
N ARG A 228 27.28 -41.81 -33.20
CA ARG A 228 27.05 -40.39 -33.45
C ARG A 228 28.23 -39.62 -32.87
N VAL A 229 29.18 -39.24 -33.72
CA VAL A 229 30.16 -38.21 -33.39
C VAL A 229 29.55 -36.85 -33.74
N PHE A 230 28.47 -36.50 -33.04
CA PHE A 230 28.17 -35.09 -32.84
C PHE A 230 28.82 -34.73 -31.50
N PRO A 231 29.64 -33.67 -31.42
CA PRO A 231 30.10 -33.21 -30.12
C PRO A 231 28.85 -32.90 -29.31
N THR A 232 28.59 -33.70 -28.28
CA THR A 232 27.61 -33.32 -27.26
C THR A 232 28.06 -31.94 -26.81
N PRO A 233 27.25 -30.88 -26.98
CA PRO A 233 27.60 -29.60 -26.41
C PRO A 233 27.88 -29.90 -24.95
N LEU A 234 29.06 -29.49 -24.48
CA LEU A 234 29.39 -29.50 -23.05
C LEU A 234 28.14 -29.01 -22.35
N ARG A 235 27.57 -29.79 -21.44
CA ARG A 235 26.38 -29.40 -20.67
C ARG A 235 26.70 -28.02 -20.11
N GLU A 236 26.30 -26.96 -20.80
CA GLU A 236 26.38 -25.60 -20.33
C GLU A 236 25.60 -25.67 -19.04
N SER A 237 26.34 -25.65 -17.94
CA SER A 237 25.79 -25.92 -16.63
C SER A 237 24.79 -24.81 -16.39
N LYS A 238 23.52 -25.09 -16.65
CA LYS A 238 22.41 -24.19 -16.35
C LYS A 238 22.32 -23.90 -14.86
N VAL A 239 23.18 -24.47 -14.02
CA VAL A 239 23.28 -24.21 -12.59
C VAL A 239 23.43 -22.73 -12.31
N GLU A 240 24.31 -22.00 -13.01
CA GLU A 240 24.44 -20.55 -12.77
C GLU A 240 23.17 -19.79 -13.17
N ALA A 241 22.55 -20.17 -14.30
CA ALA A 241 21.29 -19.58 -14.75
C ALA A 241 20.10 -19.95 -13.84
N GLU A 242 20.13 -21.14 -13.25
CA GLU A 242 19.13 -21.69 -12.33
C GLU A 242 19.30 -21.08 -10.93
N GLU A 243 20.53 -20.89 -10.47
CA GLU A 243 20.88 -20.15 -9.25
C GLU A 243 20.52 -18.67 -9.39
N GLU A 244 20.77 -18.05 -10.54
CA GLU A 244 20.30 -16.70 -10.83
C GLU A 244 18.77 -16.62 -10.88
N TRP A 245 18.12 -17.61 -11.48
CA TRP A 245 16.65 -17.68 -11.52
C TRP A 245 16.07 -17.85 -10.11
N LEU A 246 16.64 -18.75 -9.31
CA LEU A 246 16.29 -18.97 -7.90
C LEU A 246 16.57 -17.73 -7.05
N ARG A 247 17.68 -17.02 -7.29
CA ARG A 247 18.04 -15.78 -6.59
C ARG A 247 17.09 -14.65 -6.97
N LYS A 248 16.76 -14.48 -8.24
CA LYS A 248 15.74 -13.51 -8.72
C LYS A 248 14.36 -13.83 -8.14
N GLN A 249 14.04 -15.11 -7.99
CA GLN A 249 12.79 -15.56 -7.39
C GLN A 249 12.78 -15.36 -5.87
N ALA A 250 13.91 -15.57 -5.18
CA ALA A 250 14.09 -15.30 -3.76
C ALA A 250 14.14 -13.80 -3.45
N GLU A 251 14.71 -12.98 -4.32
CA GLU A 251 14.70 -11.51 -4.24
C GLU A 251 13.29 -10.96 -4.49
N ALA A 252 12.57 -11.50 -5.47
CA ALA A 252 11.15 -11.21 -5.66
C ALA A 252 10.32 -11.59 -4.44
N ARG A 253 10.63 -12.72 -3.77
CA ARG A 253 10.01 -13.11 -2.49
C ARG A 253 10.44 -12.23 -1.31
N ARG A 254 11.67 -11.70 -1.30
CA ARG A 254 12.17 -10.79 -0.24
C ARG A 254 11.62 -9.37 -0.31
N VAL A 255 11.19 -8.92 -1.50
CA VAL A 255 10.41 -7.67 -1.64
C VAL A 255 8.96 -7.87 -1.13
N VAL A 256 8.55 -9.13 -0.90
CA VAL A 256 7.27 -9.54 -0.30
C VAL A 256 7.48 -9.93 1.16
N ASP A 257 8.00 -9.00 1.96
CA ASP A 257 7.85 -9.05 3.42
C ASP A 257 7.00 -7.84 3.83
N VAL A 258 5.79 -7.81 3.30
CA VAL A 258 4.67 -7.02 3.83
C VAL A 258 3.77 -8.05 4.52
N ASP A 259 4.29 -8.67 5.57
CA ASP A 259 3.51 -9.50 6.49
C ASP A 259 2.55 -8.60 7.28
N ASP A 260 1.48 -8.17 6.60
CA ASP A 260 0.28 -7.68 7.23
C ASP A 260 -0.62 -8.91 7.48
N PRO A 261 -0.76 -9.39 8.74
CA PRO A 261 -1.46 -10.64 9.05
C PRO A 261 -2.96 -10.61 8.70
N ASP A 262 -3.48 -9.44 8.30
CA ASP A 262 -4.88 -9.21 7.96
C ASP A 262 -5.20 -9.43 6.46
N LEU A 263 -4.21 -9.66 5.59
CA LEU A 263 -4.44 -9.92 4.16
C LEU A 263 -4.79 -11.39 3.89
N THR A 264 -5.93 -11.63 3.25
CA THR A 264 -6.32 -12.97 2.81
C THR A 264 -5.35 -13.56 1.77
N GLU A 265 -5.26 -14.89 1.65
CA GLU A 265 -4.37 -15.55 0.68
C GLU A 265 -4.59 -15.09 -0.78
N GLU A 266 -5.83 -14.71 -1.11
CA GLU A 266 -6.18 -14.14 -2.42
C GLU A 266 -5.65 -12.71 -2.60
N GLU A 267 -5.65 -11.92 -1.53
CA GLU A 267 -5.15 -10.54 -1.51
C GLU A 267 -3.63 -10.44 -1.59
N LYS A 268 -2.91 -11.56 -1.40
CA LYS A 268 -1.46 -11.64 -1.64
C LYS A 268 -1.12 -11.75 -3.13
N ASN A 269 -2.09 -11.97 -4.01
CA ASN A 269 -1.86 -12.05 -5.45
C ASN A 269 -2.05 -10.68 -6.13
N PRO A 270 -1.00 -10.08 -6.73
CA PRO A 270 -1.10 -8.77 -7.38
C PRO A 270 -2.05 -8.76 -8.60
N VAL A 271 -2.18 -9.89 -9.29
CA VAL A 271 -3.10 -10.03 -10.44
C VAL A 271 -4.55 -10.01 -9.97
N TRP A 272 -4.85 -10.69 -8.87
CA TRP A 272 -6.20 -10.68 -8.30
C TRP A 272 -6.58 -9.28 -7.81
N LEU A 273 -5.68 -8.57 -7.13
CA LEU A 273 -5.92 -7.19 -6.69
C LEU A 273 -6.11 -6.22 -7.87
N LYS A 274 -5.36 -6.42 -8.95
CA LYS A 274 -5.58 -5.69 -10.20
C LYS A 274 -7.01 -5.93 -10.71
N ASP A 275 -7.46 -7.17 -10.79
CA ASP A 275 -8.78 -7.50 -11.32
C ASP A 275 -9.91 -7.02 -10.38
N LYS A 276 -9.69 -7.06 -9.05
CA LYS A 276 -10.57 -6.42 -8.05
C LYS A 276 -10.66 -4.90 -8.27
N GLY A 277 -9.53 -4.25 -8.52
CA GLY A 277 -9.47 -2.83 -8.91
C GLY A 277 -10.23 -2.54 -10.20
N ASP A 278 -10.08 -3.40 -11.21
CA ASP A 278 -10.81 -3.30 -12.48
C ASP A 278 -12.33 -3.45 -12.26
N GLY A 279 -12.75 -4.31 -11.31
CA GLY A 279 -14.13 -4.44 -10.85
C GLY A 279 -14.66 -3.13 -10.25
N PHE A 280 -13.94 -2.52 -9.31
CA PHE A 280 -14.32 -1.24 -8.73
C PHE A 280 -14.37 -0.10 -9.76
N PHE A 281 -13.44 -0.10 -10.72
CA PHE A 281 -13.42 0.86 -11.82
C PHE A 281 -14.69 0.77 -12.68
N LYS A 282 -15.11 -0.46 -13.02
CA LYS A 282 -16.36 -0.69 -13.78
C LYS A 282 -17.60 -0.26 -12.99
N SER A 283 -17.59 -0.42 -11.67
CA SER A 283 -18.66 0.07 -10.78
C SER A 283 -18.62 1.59 -10.57
N GLY A 284 -17.68 2.32 -11.17
CA GLY A 284 -17.53 3.77 -11.05
C GLY A 284 -16.91 4.23 -9.72
N ASN A 285 -16.52 3.31 -8.83
CA ASN A 285 -15.86 3.65 -7.58
C ASN A 285 -14.34 3.75 -7.77
N TYR A 286 -13.91 4.91 -8.26
CA TYR A 286 -12.50 5.15 -8.58
C TYR A 286 -11.59 5.21 -7.35
N LEU A 287 -12.08 5.65 -6.19
CA LEU A 287 -11.28 5.70 -4.94
C LEU A 287 -10.97 4.29 -4.43
N ALA A 288 -11.97 3.40 -4.40
CA ALA A 288 -11.76 2.00 -4.03
C ALA A 288 -10.82 1.30 -5.03
N ALA A 289 -10.96 1.59 -6.33
CA ALA A 289 -10.06 1.07 -7.35
C ALA A 289 -8.60 1.51 -7.12
N VAL A 290 -8.36 2.79 -6.80
CA VAL A 290 -7.01 3.30 -6.46
C VAL A 290 -6.44 2.57 -5.25
N ASN A 291 -7.24 2.31 -4.22
CA ASN A 291 -6.78 1.56 -3.04
C ASN A 291 -6.39 0.12 -3.38
N ALA A 292 -7.20 -0.58 -4.19
CA ALA A 292 -6.88 -1.93 -4.66
C ALA A 292 -5.58 -1.96 -5.49
N TYR A 293 -5.41 -1.00 -6.40
CA TYR A 293 -4.17 -0.88 -7.18
C TYR A 293 -2.97 -0.47 -6.32
N ASN A 294 -3.15 0.34 -5.28
CA ASN A 294 -2.08 0.68 -4.35
C ASN A 294 -1.55 -0.56 -3.63
N LEU A 295 -2.44 -1.44 -3.18
CA LEU A 295 -2.06 -2.73 -2.60
C LEU A 295 -1.36 -3.60 -3.65
N ALA A 296 -1.86 -3.66 -4.88
CA ALA A 296 -1.23 -4.43 -5.96
C ALA A 296 0.22 -3.94 -6.24
N VAL A 297 0.44 -2.62 -6.26
CA VAL A 297 1.78 -2.02 -6.44
C VAL A 297 2.71 -2.32 -5.27
N ARG A 298 2.19 -2.42 -4.04
CA ARG A 298 3.00 -2.79 -2.87
C ARG A 298 3.50 -4.21 -2.96
N LEU A 299 2.69 -5.13 -3.49
CA LEU A 299 3.07 -6.54 -3.65
C LEU A 299 3.96 -6.76 -4.88
N ASP A 300 3.59 -6.18 -6.02
CA ASP A 300 4.40 -6.21 -7.23
C ASP A 300 4.50 -4.83 -7.88
N SER A 301 5.65 -4.21 -7.66
CA SER A 301 5.98 -2.90 -8.23
C SER A 301 6.44 -2.95 -9.69
N LYS A 302 6.57 -4.14 -10.29
CA LYS A 302 7.08 -4.33 -11.66
C LYS A 302 5.98 -4.52 -12.70
N LEU A 303 4.70 -4.41 -12.32
CA LEU A 303 3.57 -4.63 -13.21
C LEU A 303 3.09 -3.31 -13.86
N PRO A 304 3.39 -3.03 -15.15
CA PRO A 304 3.06 -1.73 -15.77
C PRO A 304 1.56 -1.52 -15.96
N SER A 305 0.80 -2.62 -16.06
CA SER A 305 -0.66 -2.59 -16.25
C SER A 305 -1.38 -1.97 -15.06
N VAL A 306 -0.91 -2.23 -13.83
CA VAL A 306 -1.48 -1.69 -12.59
C VAL A 306 -1.29 -0.17 -12.54
N TYR A 307 -0.09 0.33 -12.82
CA TYR A 307 0.16 1.77 -12.91
C TYR A 307 -0.70 2.44 -13.99
N SER A 308 -0.85 1.81 -15.17
CA SER A 308 -1.71 2.35 -16.24
C SER A 308 -3.19 2.41 -15.84
N ASN A 309 -3.69 1.43 -15.09
CA ASN A 309 -5.08 1.40 -14.61
C ASN A 309 -5.28 2.39 -13.46
N ARG A 310 -4.33 2.48 -12.52
CA ARG A 310 -4.34 3.48 -11.43
C ARG A 310 -4.28 4.91 -11.97
N ALA A 311 -3.45 5.18 -12.98
CA ALA A 311 -3.42 6.46 -13.67
C ALA A 311 -4.77 6.84 -14.29
N THR A 312 -5.50 5.86 -14.84
CA THR A 312 -6.86 6.08 -15.39
C THR A 312 -7.83 6.51 -14.30
N CYS A 313 -7.74 5.90 -13.11
CA CYS A 313 -8.55 6.30 -11.96
C CYS A 313 -8.18 7.72 -11.50
N HIS A 314 -6.89 8.05 -11.46
CA HIS A 314 -6.43 9.39 -11.12
C HIS A 314 -6.91 10.45 -12.11
N LEU A 315 -6.93 10.17 -13.42
CA LEU A 315 -7.55 11.06 -14.41
C LEU A 315 -9.03 11.30 -14.13
N LYS A 316 -9.80 10.24 -13.84
CA LYS A 316 -11.23 10.36 -13.52
C LYS A 316 -11.48 11.14 -12.22
N LEU A 317 -10.57 11.03 -11.27
CA LEU A 317 -10.59 11.79 -10.01
C LEU A 317 -9.96 13.19 -10.10
N ARG A 318 -9.52 13.63 -11.29
CA ARG A 318 -8.80 14.91 -11.51
C ARG A 318 -7.50 15.06 -10.69
N ASN A 319 -6.89 13.95 -10.32
CA ASN A 319 -5.58 13.90 -9.65
C ASN A 319 -4.45 13.85 -10.69
N PHE A 320 -4.28 14.94 -11.45
CA PHE A 320 -3.41 14.95 -12.64
C PHE A 320 -1.93 14.70 -12.33
N ILE A 321 -1.40 15.26 -11.24
CA ILE A 321 0.00 15.07 -10.83
C ILE A 321 0.30 13.57 -10.57
N LYS A 322 -0.55 12.90 -9.79
CA LYS A 322 -0.40 11.45 -9.52
C LYS A 322 -0.56 10.61 -10.78
N CYS A 323 -1.44 11.02 -11.70
CA CYS A 323 -1.53 10.37 -13.01
C CYS A 323 -0.21 10.46 -13.79
N ILE A 324 0.44 11.63 -13.81
CA ILE A 324 1.70 11.84 -14.51
C ILE A 324 2.80 10.94 -13.93
N GLU A 325 2.90 10.88 -12.60
CA GLU A 325 3.85 9.99 -11.90
C GLU A 325 3.63 8.52 -12.28
N ASP A 326 2.38 8.06 -12.25
CA ASP A 326 2.02 6.67 -12.57
C ASP A 326 2.27 6.33 -14.03
N CYS A 327 1.92 7.22 -14.96
CA CYS A 327 2.19 7.02 -16.37
C CYS A 327 3.69 7.01 -16.65
N SER A 328 4.48 7.84 -15.97
CA SER A 328 5.94 7.86 -16.13
C SER A 328 6.56 6.56 -15.64
N LYS A 329 6.20 6.09 -14.44
CA LYS A 329 6.61 4.76 -13.94
C LYS A 329 6.20 3.63 -14.86
N ALA A 330 4.98 3.68 -15.41
CA ALA A 330 4.52 2.67 -16.37
C ALA A 330 5.39 2.67 -17.64
N LEU A 331 5.78 3.84 -18.16
CA LEU A 331 6.65 3.95 -19.33
C LEU A 331 8.07 3.45 -19.03
N ASP A 332 8.61 3.75 -17.84
CA ASP A 332 9.92 3.27 -17.41
C ASP A 332 9.97 1.73 -17.36
N LEU A 333 8.91 1.10 -16.84
CA LEU A 333 8.77 -0.36 -16.79
C LEU A 333 8.51 -0.99 -18.16
N LEU A 334 8.10 -0.21 -19.17
CA LEU A 334 7.89 -0.67 -20.55
C LEU A 334 9.15 -0.53 -21.41
N THR A 335 10.32 -0.41 -20.78
CA THR A 335 11.61 -0.45 -21.47
C THR A 335 12.18 -1.88 -21.48
N PRO A 336 12.76 -2.36 -22.60
CA PRO A 336 12.94 -1.68 -23.89
C PRO A 336 11.64 -1.54 -24.69
N PRO A 337 11.54 -0.53 -25.59
CA PRO A 337 10.39 -0.36 -26.46
C PRO A 337 10.33 -1.49 -27.49
N VAL A 338 9.30 -2.34 -27.39
CA VAL A 338 9.04 -3.45 -28.31
C VAL A 338 7.64 -3.33 -28.91
N GLU A 339 7.39 -3.97 -30.04
CA GLU A 339 6.06 -3.92 -30.68
C GLU A 339 4.96 -4.52 -29.81
N ALA A 340 5.27 -5.57 -29.05
CA ALA A 340 4.32 -6.20 -28.13
C ALA A 340 3.80 -5.23 -27.06
N ASN A 341 4.61 -4.25 -26.65
CA ASN A 341 4.26 -3.28 -25.62
C ASN A 341 3.92 -1.89 -26.18
N ALA A 342 3.94 -1.72 -27.52
CA ALA A 342 3.64 -0.45 -28.19
C ALA A 342 2.25 0.08 -27.83
N LYS A 343 1.23 -0.78 -27.76
CA LYS A 343 -0.13 -0.39 -27.35
C LYS A 343 -0.19 0.12 -25.91
N SER A 344 0.57 -0.48 -25.00
CA SER A 344 0.62 -0.05 -23.59
C SER A 344 1.34 1.28 -23.45
N ARG A 345 2.45 1.47 -24.17
CA ARG A 345 3.19 2.74 -24.23
C ARG A 345 2.34 3.85 -24.83
N LEU A 346 1.64 3.58 -25.93
CA LEU A 346 0.69 4.49 -26.55
C LEU A 346 -0.34 4.98 -25.53
N ARG A 347 -1.01 4.07 -24.82
CA ARG A 347 -2.00 4.41 -23.78
C ARG A 347 -1.39 5.25 -22.65
N ALA A 348 -0.16 4.95 -22.23
CA ALA A 348 0.51 5.69 -21.18
C ALA A 348 0.86 7.12 -21.61
N HIS A 349 1.41 7.30 -22.83
CA HIS A 349 1.67 8.63 -23.40
C HIS A 349 0.39 9.46 -23.53
N VAL A 350 -0.69 8.89 -24.06
CA VAL A 350 -1.96 9.61 -24.21
C VAL A 350 -2.49 10.06 -22.85
N LYS A 351 -2.53 9.17 -21.85
CA LYS A 351 -3.00 9.52 -20.50
C LYS A 351 -2.15 10.60 -19.84
N ARG A 352 -0.83 10.51 -19.96
CA ARG A 352 0.11 11.49 -19.41
C ARG A 352 -0.03 12.84 -20.11
N GLY A 353 -0.13 12.84 -21.45
CA GLY A 353 -0.36 14.02 -22.26
C GLY A 353 -1.69 14.69 -21.93
N THR A 354 -2.77 13.93 -21.73
CA THR A 354 -4.06 14.47 -21.27
C THR A 354 -3.92 15.11 -19.89
N ALA A 355 -3.25 14.46 -18.95
CA ALA A 355 -3.02 15.02 -17.61
C ALA A 355 -2.21 16.33 -17.65
N PHE A 356 -1.20 16.42 -18.51
CA PHE A 356 -0.45 17.67 -18.72
C PHE A 356 -1.32 18.78 -19.30
N CYS A 357 -2.15 18.49 -20.30
CA CYS A 357 -3.06 19.47 -20.90
C CYS A 357 -4.10 19.99 -19.90
N GLU A 358 -4.60 19.13 -19.00
CA GLU A 358 -5.52 19.52 -17.91
C GLU A 358 -4.84 20.37 -16.82
N LEU A 359 -3.51 20.30 -16.71
CA LEU A 359 -2.68 21.18 -15.88
C LEU A 359 -2.18 22.42 -16.63
N GLU A 360 -2.68 22.67 -17.85
CA GLU A 360 -2.26 23.77 -18.74
C GLU A 360 -0.78 23.71 -19.18
N LEU A 361 -0.12 22.57 -18.97
CA LEU A 361 1.24 22.27 -19.43
C LEU A 361 1.18 21.71 -20.86
N TYR A 362 0.75 22.55 -21.80
CA TYR A 362 0.45 22.12 -23.17
C TYR A 362 1.69 21.68 -23.96
N VAL A 363 2.88 22.23 -23.68
CA VAL A 363 4.12 21.90 -24.39
C VAL A 363 4.54 20.46 -24.09
N GLU A 364 4.57 20.08 -22.81
CA GLU A 364 4.84 18.73 -22.34
C GLU A 364 3.76 17.76 -22.81
N GLY A 365 2.50 18.19 -22.76
CA GLY A 365 1.37 17.43 -23.31
C GLY A 365 1.56 17.11 -24.80
N LEU A 366 1.94 18.11 -25.61
CA LEU A 366 2.18 17.94 -27.03
C LEU A 366 3.30 16.92 -27.31
N GLN A 367 4.39 16.94 -26.54
CA GLN A 367 5.47 15.96 -26.68
C GLN A 367 4.98 14.52 -26.49
N ASP A 368 4.13 14.29 -25.50
CA ASP A 368 3.53 12.98 -25.26
C ASP A 368 2.55 12.55 -26.36
N TYR A 369 1.73 13.48 -26.86
CA TYR A 369 0.84 13.20 -28.01
C TYR A 369 1.61 12.92 -29.30
N GLU A 370 2.73 13.60 -29.55
CA GLU A 370 3.61 13.33 -30.68
C GLU A 370 4.33 11.98 -30.53
N ALA A 371 4.76 11.62 -29.32
CA ALA A 371 5.28 10.29 -29.03
C ALA A 371 4.23 9.20 -29.25
N ALA A 372 2.98 9.45 -28.87
CA ALA A 372 1.87 8.54 -29.14
C ALA A 372 1.59 8.41 -30.66
N LEU A 373 1.61 9.52 -31.40
CA LEU A 373 1.40 9.52 -32.85
C LEU A 373 2.50 8.76 -33.61
N LYS A 374 3.73 8.75 -33.12
CA LYS A 374 4.82 7.90 -33.67
C LYS A 374 4.52 6.41 -33.53
N LEU A 375 3.79 6.00 -32.49
CA LEU A 375 3.41 4.61 -32.24
C LEU A 375 2.17 4.19 -33.04
N ASP A 376 1.19 5.09 -33.19
CA ASP A 376 -0.01 4.86 -34.00
C ASP A 376 -0.31 6.07 -34.91
N PRO A 377 0.38 6.17 -36.07
CA PRO A 377 0.24 7.31 -36.98
C PRO A 377 -1.13 7.41 -37.66
N LYS A 378 -1.92 6.33 -37.66
CA LYS A 378 -3.21 6.25 -38.36
C LYS A 378 -4.39 6.63 -37.48
N ASN A 379 -4.15 6.92 -36.20
CA ASN A 379 -5.21 7.24 -35.25
C ASN A 379 -5.77 8.65 -35.50
N ALA A 380 -6.97 8.71 -36.07
CA ALA A 380 -7.62 9.99 -36.40
C ALA A 380 -7.83 10.87 -35.16
N GLN A 381 -8.17 10.27 -34.01
CA GLN A 381 -8.42 11.02 -32.77
C GLN A 381 -7.14 11.69 -32.27
N LEU A 382 -6.02 10.97 -32.26
CA LEU A 382 -4.73 11.56 -31.82
C LEU A 382 -4.28 12.69 -32.74
N ILE A 383 -4.52 12.58 -34.05
CA ILE A 383 -4.20 13.65 -35.00
C ILE A 383 -5.03 14.90 -34.69
N VAL A 384 -6.32 14.75 -34.40
CA VAL A 384 -7.21 15.87 -34.04
C VAL A 384 -6.78 16.49 -32.71
N ASP A 385 -6.53 15.68 -31.68
CA ASP A 385 -6.11 16.15 -30.35
C ASP A 385 -4.78 16.90 -30.42
N THR A 386 -3.80 16.36 -31.15
CA THR A 386 -2.48 17.00 -31.36
C THR A 386 -2.62 18.36 -32.06
N LYS A 387 -3.47 18.44 -33.10
CA LYS A 387 -3.75 19.72 -33.78
C LYS A 387 -4.42 20.73 -32.85
N LYS A 388 -5.36 20.28 -32.02
CA LYS A 388 -6.04 21.12 -31.03
C LYS A 388 -5.05 21.69 -30.02
N ILE A 389 -4.17 20.86 -29.46
CA ILE A 389 -3.14 21.30 -28.50
C ILE A 389 -2.19 22.32 -29.15
N ARG A 390 -1.77 22.06 -30.40
CA ARG A 390 -0.91 23.00 -31.14
C ARG A 390 -1.58 24.36 -31.37
N ALA A 391 -2.87 24.37 -31.70
CA ALA A 391 -3.63 25.62 -31.85
C ALA A 391 -3.73 26.39 -30.52
N VAL A 392 -3.95 25.69 -29.40
CA VAL A 392 -3.97 26.31 -28.06
C VAL A 392 -2.64 26.98 -27.76
N ILE A 393 -1.51 26.29 -27.99
CA ILE A 393 -0.16 26.83 -27.78
C ILE A 393 0.08 28.07 -28.63
N GLN A 394 -0.32 28.05 -29.91
CA GLN A 394 -0.18 29.20 -30.80
C GLN A 394 -1.01 30.40 -30.33
N SER A 395 -2.24 30.17 -29.87
CA SER A 395 -3.10 31.23 -29.35
C SER A 395 -2.68 31.81 -28.00
N THR A 396 -1.80 31.13 -27.25
CA THR A 396 -1.27 31.67 -25.98
C THR A 396 -0.02 32.52 -26.17
N VAL A 397 0.59 32.49 -27.36
CA VAL A 397 1.82 33.22 -27.69
C VAL A 397 1.53 34.55 -28.42
N GLU A 398 0.33 34.69 -28.99
CA GLU A 398 -0.23 35.96 -29.49
C GLU A 398 -0.87 36.77 -28.36
#